data_AF-A0A8T7EPF5-F1
#
_entry.id   AF-A0A8T7EPF5-F1
#
_cell.length_a   1.000
_cell.length_b   1.000
_cell.length_c   1.000
_cell.angle_alpha   90.00
_cell.angle_beta   90.00
_cell.angle_gamma   90.00
#
_symmetry.space_group_name_H-M   'P 1'
#
loop_
_entity.id
_entity.type
_entity.pdbx_description
1 polymer ?
#
loop_
_entity_poly.entity_id
_entity_poly.type
_entity_poly.pdbx_seq_one_letter_code
_entity_poly.pdbx_strand_id
1 'polypeptide(L)'
;MLRTEQKVRPYSPVLSAEWVVAPDTNTSASPATETPPPSIPQESSAECQFESQYVTQWRGRATLEDILTDQNVQNVAFAKMRSLGHTDQDAEDCFQLGALNLWKALEEQPGLLCDKRAAWVGIWIAFSGSRRALWKHKARCVPLDEAYHYGGNRPERWAGFATRVDERIDFELLMNALAQRYDGDPLKLFALYSLTTSVKMKDVLSVAGVQKNQMVEARSTVKADLRELLEDDEKDDTSEEFWTDLLKRGENLECVTRVAERVMDNQSLLLALYIVTTSAKRRDVAALFSIPLTKFRTEIAQIKMMLAEEFRRTKRR
;
A
#
# COMPACT_ATOMS: atom_id res chain seq x y z
N MET A 1 -3.51 59.03 -2.77
CA MET A 1 -2.71 58.36 -1.74
C MET A 1 -3.46 58.43 -0.42
N LEU A 2 -4.26 57.41 -0.09
CA LEU A 2 -4.83 57.22 1.25
C LEU A 2 -4.74 55.73 1.56
N ARG A 3 -3.85 55.42 2.51
CA ARG A 3 -3.61 54.11 3.12
C ARG A 3 -4.68 53.88 4.16
N THR A 4 -5.47 52.82 4.03
CA THR A 4 -6.29 52.29 5.13
C THR A 4 -5.67 50.99 5.59
N GLU A 5 -5.05 51.05 6.77
CA GLU A 5 -4.57 49.91 7.54
C GLU A 5 -5.77 49.10 8.03
N GLN A 6 -5.83 47.82 7.66
CA GLN A 6 -6.81 46.90 8.21
C GLN A 6 -6.14 45.99 9.25
N LYS A 7 -6.63 46.16 10.47
CA LYS A 7 -6.15 45.61 11.74
C LYS A 7 -6.47 44.12 11.81
N VAL A 8 -5.45 43.28 11.73
CA VAL A 8 -5.55 41.83 11.97
C VAL A 8 -5.89 41.59 13.44
N ARG A 9 -6.97 40.82 13.70
CA ARG A 9 -7.21 40.16 14.99
C ARG A 9 -7.15 38.64 14.78
N PRO A 10 -6.55 37.90 15.72
CA PRO A 10 -6.35 36.47 15.61
C PRO A 10 -7.65 35.73 15.96
N TYR A 11 -8.00 34.72 15.17
CA TYR A 11 -8.98 33.72 15.55
C TYR A 11 -8.28 32.36 15.64
N SER A 12 -8.17 31.86 16.86
CA SER A 12 -8.20 30.43 17.16
C SER A 12 -9.56 30.15 17.82
N PRO A 13 -10.22 29.05 17.44
CA PRO A 13 -10.44 28.00 18.44
C PRO A 13 -10.21 26.60 17.83
N VAL A 14 -9.42 25.73 18.46
CA VAL A 14 -9.88 24.78 19.49
C VAL A 14 -11.03 23.90 18.99
N LEU A 15 -10.69 22.71 18.49
CA LEU A 15 -11.56 21.55 18.51
C LEU A 15 -10.80 20.43 19.22
N SER A 16 -10.90 20.46 20.54
CA SER A 16 -10.61 19.31 21.40
C SER A 16 -11.70 18.26 21.17
N ALA A 17 -11.28 17.03 20.89
CA ALA A 17 -12.17 15.88 20.85
C ALA A 17 -12.62 15.53 22.28
N GLU A 18 -13.81 15.98 22.67
CA GLU A 18 -14.46 15.51 23.89
C GLU A 18 -15.36 14.32 23.54
N TRP A 19 -14.97 13.16 24.08
CA TRP A 19 -15.75 11.94 24.11
C TRP A 19 -16.95 12.13 25.03
N VAL A 20 -18.16 12.14 24.46
CA VAL A 20 -19.40 12.15 25.23
C VAL A 20 -19.66 10.73 25.74
N VAL A 21 -19.25 10.49 26.98
CA VAL A 21 -19.75 9.37 27.81
C VAL A 21 -20.96 9.90 28.57
N ALA A 22 -22.11 9.23 28.41
CA ALA A 22 -23.34 9.57 29.12
C ALA A 22 -23.16 9.39 30.64
N PRO A 23 -23.61 10.33 31.48
CA PRO A 23 -23.62 10.15 32.93
C PRO A 23 -24.92 9.48 33.39
N ASP A 24 -24.77 8.41 34.17
CA ASP A 24 -25.85 7.82 34.96
C ASP A 24 -26.33 8.84 36.02
N THR A 25 -27.63 9.15 35.96
CA THR A 25 -28.30 10.00 36.94
C THR A 25 -28.57 9.22 38.22
N ASN A 26 -27.84 9.54 39.29
CA ASN A 26 -28.23 9.25 40.66
C ASN A 26 -29.18 10.35 41.18
N THR A 27 -30.38 9.97 41.64
CA THR A 27 -31.23 10.79 42.51
C THR A 27 -31.48 10.03 43.82
N SER A 28 -31.15 10.70 44.92
CA SER A 28 -31.29 10.27 46.32
C SER A 28 -32.73 10.50 46.83
N ALA A 29 -33.31 9.56 47.59
CA ALA A 29 -33.52 9.70 49.05
C ALA A 29 -34.60 8.74 49.66
N SER A 30 -34.14 7.88 50.60
CA SER A 30 -34.72 7.47 51.92
C SER A 30 -35.96 6.55 52.04
N PRO A 31 -36.24 5.95 53.23
CA PRO A 31 -35.37 5.15 54.10
C PRO A 31 -36.00 3.79 54.57
N ALA A 32 -35.14 2.88 55.05
CA ALA A 32 -35.35 1.79 56.02
C ALA A 32 -36.53 0.80 55.84
N THR A 33 -36.20 -0.48 55.57
CA THR A 33 -36.67 -1.65 56.33
C THR A 33 -35.73 -2.82 56.04
N GLU A 34 -35.20 -3.44 57.11
CA GLU A 34 -34.32 -4.60 57.10
C GLU A 34 -35.02 -5.84 56.52
N THR A 35 -34.35 -6.58 55.63
CA THR A 35 -34.68 -7.98 55.30
C THR A 35 -33.44 -8.65 54.67
N PRO A 36 -33.17 -9.94 54.94
CA PRO A 36 -31.86 -10.57 54.75
C PRO A 36 -31.58 -10.86 53.25
N PRO A 37 -30.31 -11.05 52.87
CA PRO A 37 -29.93 -11.13 51.46
C PRO A 37 -30.47 -12.40 50.79
N PRO A 38 -31.01 -12.32 49.57
CA PRO A 38 -31.24 -13.51 48.76
C PRO A 38 -29.90 -14.07 48.31
N SER A 39 -29.73 -15.36 48.54
CA SER A 39 -28.62 -16.19 48.08
C SER A 39 -28.31 -15.91 46.61
N ILE A 40 -27.08 -15.48 46.33
CA ILE A 40 -26.49 -15.50 44.99
C ILE A 40 -26.59 -16.95 44.50
N PRO A 41 -27.29 -17.26 43.39
CA PRO A 41 -27.15 -18.55 42.75
C PRO A 41 -25.69 -18.66 42.30
N GLN A 42 -24.96 -19.62 42.86
CA GLN A 42 -23.77 -20.15 42.22
C GLN A 42 -24.16 -20.55 40.80
N GLU A 43 -23.66 -19.83 39.80
CA GLU A 43 -23.53 -20.34 38.44
C GLU A 43 -22.48 -21.46 38.47
N SER A 44 -22.93 -22.62 38.94
CA SER A 44 -22.36 -23.90 38.56
C SER A 44 -22.80 -24.20 37.13
N SER A 45 -21.83 -24.45 36.25
CA SER A 45 -21.86 -25.30 35.03
C SER A 45 -21.00 -24.60 33.97
N ALA A 46 -19.70 -24.85 33.87
CA ALA A 46 -19.18 -26.06 33.23
C ALA A 46 -19.92 -26.44 31.95
N GLU A 47 -20.05 -25.51 30.99
CA GLU A 47 -20.16 -25.90 29.59
C GLU A 47 -18.78 -26.40 29.12
N CYS A 48 -18.48 -27.65 29.51
CA CYS A 48 -17.40 -28.41 28.92
C CYS A 48 -17.82 -28.69 27.47
N GLN A 49 -17.42 -27.81 26.55
CA GLN A 49 -17.63 -28.00 25.13
C GLN A 49 -17.04 -29.37 24.77
N PHE A 50 -17.90 -30.31 24.35
CA PHE A 50 -17.44 -31.61 23.88
C PHE A 50 -16.57 -31.39 22.65
N GLU A 51 -15.26 -31.59 22.78
CA GLU A 51 -14.37 -31.59 21.63
C GLU A 51 -14.80 -32.68 20.66
N SER A 52 -15.14 -32.26 19.43
CA SER A 52 -15.50 -33.15 18.35
C SER A 52 -14.39 -34.17 18.11
N GLN A 53 -14.70 -35.45 18.30
CA GLN A 53 -13.79 -36.56 18.03
C GLN A 53 -13.94 -37.05 16.59
N TYR A 54 -12.82 -37.22 15.89
CA TYR A 54 -12.77 -37.66 14.50
C TYR A 54 -12.23 -39.07 14.40
N VAL A 55 -12.83 -39.89 13.52
CA VAL A 55 -12.36 -41.26 13.26
C VAL A 55 -11.19 -41.20 12.27
N THR A 56 -10.07 -41.81 12.64
CA THR A 56 -8.79 -41.84 11.91
C THR A 56 -8.30 -43.28 11.77
N GLN A 57 -7.60 -43.58 10.67
CA GLN A 57 -7.08 -44.94 10.44
C GLN A 57 -5.93 -45.32 11.40
N TRP A 58 -5.19 -44.34 11.92
CA TRP A 58 -3.95 -44.59 12.67
C TRP A 58 -4.07 -44.39 14.19
N ARG A 59 -5.05 -43.59 14.66
CA ARG A 59 -5.29 -43.34 16.11
C ARG A 59 -6.69 -43.73 16.57
N GLY A 60 -7.54 -44.27 15.70
CA GLY A 60 -8.92 -44.62 16.07
C GLY A 60 -9.76 -43.36 16.19
N ARG A 61 -10.08 -42.90 17.41
CA ARG A 61 -10.78 -41.62 17.63
C ARG A 61 -9.81 -40.60 18.22
N ALA A 62 -9.67 -39.46 17.56
CA ALA A 62 -8.73 -38.42 17.97
C ALA A 62 -9.40 -37.04 17.91
N THR A 63 -9.04 -36.16 18.82
CA THR A 63 -9.41 -34.74 18.75
C THR A 63 -8.59 -34.04 17.67
N LEU A 64 -8.98 -32.82 17.29
CA LEU A 64 -8.17 -32.01 16.38
C LEU A 64 -6.78 -31.74 16.98
N GLU A 65 -6.70 -31.45 18.28
CA GLU A 65 -5.42 -31.23 18.98
C GLU A 65 -4.52 -32.46 18.92
N ASP A 66 -5.08 -33.66 19.15
CA ASP A 66 -4.34 -34.92 19.03
C ASP A 66 -3.78 -35.15 17.61
N ILE A 67 -4.52 -34.73 16.58
CA ILE A 67 -4.10 -34.85 15.18
C ILE A 67 -2.99 -33.84 14.87
N LEU A 68 -3.10 -32.61 15.35
CA LEU A 68 -2.14 -31.54 15.09
C LEU A 68 -0.85 -31.68 15.90
N THR A 69 -0.90 -32.30 17.08
CA THR A 69 0.26 -32.63 17.92
C THR A 69 0.94 -33.94 17.52
N ASP A 70 0.36 -34.71 16.59
CA ASP A 70 0.96 -35.96 16.13
C ASP A 70 2.28 -35.70 15.38
N GLN A 71 3.36 -36.29 15.89
CA GLN A 71 4.70 -36.10 15.36
C GLN A 71 4.82 -36.51 13.88
N ASN A 72 4.11 -37.56 13.44
CA ASN A 72 4.16 -37.99 12.04
C ASN A 72 3.46 -36.99 11.13
N VAL A 73 2.32 -36.43 11.58
CA VAL A 73 1.60 -35.38 10.83
C VAL A 73 2.48 -34.14 10.68
N GLN A 74 3.06 -33.65 11.78
CA GLN A 74 3.93 -32.47 11.76
C GLN A 74 5.17 -32.70 10.90
N ASN A 75 5.90 -33.80 11.12
CA ASN A 75 7.12 -34.09 10.36
C ASN A 75 6.85 -34.13 8.85
N VAL A 76 5.76 -34.78 8.43
CA VAL A 76 5.38 -34.86 7.02
C VAL A 76 4.93 -33.50 6.49
N ALA A 77 4.18 -32.72 7.26
CA ALA A 77 3.74 -31.38 6.86
C ALA A 77 4.93 -30.44 6.65
N PHE A 78 5.82 -30.32 7.63
CA PHE A 78 7.00 -29.46 7.55
C PHE A 78 7.99 -29.93 6.48
N ALA A 79 8.24 -31.24 6.36
CA ALA A 79 9.06 -31.77 5.26
C ALA A 79 8.46 -31.43 3.89
N LYS A 80 7.13 -31.52 3.76
CA LYS A 80 6.44 -31.15 2.52
C LYS A 80 6.53 -29.65 2.25
N MET A 81 6.34 -28.80 3.26
CA MET A 81 6.46 -27.34 3.10
C MET A 81 7.87 -26.92 2.72
N ARG A 82 8.91 -27.50 3.33
CA ARG A 82 10.30 -27.26 2.92
C ARG A 82 10.53 -27.71 1.47
N SER A 83 9.97 -28.84 1.05
CA SER A 83 10.05 -29.29 -0.36
C SER A 83 9.35 -28.34 -1.35
N LEU A 84 8.39 -27.54 -0.87
CA LEU A 84 7.70 -26.51 -1.65
C LEU A 84 8.43 -25.15 -1.62
N GLY A 85 9.58 -25.06 -0.95
CA GLY A 85 10.42 -23.87 -0.90
C GLY A 85 10.04 -22.86 0.18
N HIS A 86 9.26 -23.25 1.20
CA HIS A 86 8.99 -22.39 2.36
C HIS A 86 10.20 -22.33 3.30
N THR A 87 10.48 -21.15 3.88
CA THR A 87 11.38 -20.99 5.03
C THR A 87 10.76 -21.63 6.28
N ASP A 88 11.55 -21.87 7.34
CA ASP A 88 11.02 -22.47 8.56
C ASP A 88 9.90 -21.60 9.20
N GLN A 89 10.06 -20.27 9.21
CA GLN A 89 9.03 -19.34 9.69
C GLN A 89 7.74 -19.41 8.85
N ASP A 90 7.89 -19.54 7.53
CA ASP A 90 6.75 -19.60 6.61
C ASP A 90 6.04 -20.94 6.66
N ALA A 91 6.78 -22.00 6.99
CA ALA A 91 6.22 -23.31 7.21
C ALA A 91 5.31 -23.33 8.45
N GLU A 92 5.63 -22.60 9.51
CA GLU A 92 4.75 -22.48 10.68
C GLU A 92 3.42 -21.78 10.33
N ASP A 93 3.48 -20.63 9.65
CA ASP A 93 2.29 -19.92 9.18
C ASP A 93 1.44 -20.79 8.24
N CYS A 94 2.12 -21.52 7.33
CA CYS A 94 1.50 -22.44 6.40
C CYS A 94 0.82 -23.61 7.15
N PHE A 95 1.46 -24.14 8.18
CA PHE A 95 0.93 -25.20 9.01
C PHE A 95 -0.33 -24.74 9.77
N GLN A 96 -0.28 -23.58 10.41
CA GLN A 96 -1.45 -23.02 11.11
C GLN A 96 -2.63 -22.80 10.17
N LEU A 97 -2.39 -22.21 8.99
CA LEU A 97 -3.45 -22.00 8.00
C LEU A 97 -4.00 -23.33 7.46
N GLY A 98 -3.13 -24.30 7.20
CA GLY A 98 -3.52 -25.63 6.77
C GLY A 98 -4.34 -26.37 7.84
N ALA A 99 -3.98 -26.23 9.11
CA ALA A 99 -4.72 -26.79 10.24
C ALA A 99 -6.12 -26.18 10.37
N LEU A 100 -6.25 -24.86 10.20
CA LEU A 100 -7.56 -24.19 10.18
C LEU A 100 -8.43 -24.67 9.01
N ASN A 101 -7.85 -24.89 7.83
CA ASN A 101 -8.57 -25.44 6.70
C ASN A 101 -8.99 -26.90 6.95
N LEU A 102 -8.14 -27.68 7.64
CA LEU A 102 -8.45 -29.06 7.99
C LEU A 102 -9.62 -29.12 8.95
N TRP A 103 -9.63 -28.25 9.95
CA TRP A 103 -10.74 -28.12 10.90
C TRP A 103 -12.06 -27.82 10.17
N LYS A 104 -12.09 -26.83 9.27
CA LYS A 104 -13.29 -26.53 8.47
C LYS A 104 -13.74 -27.72 7.62
N ALA A 105 -12.80 -28.41 6.98
CA ALA A 105 -13.10 -29.58 6.18
C ALA A 105 -13.66 -30.75 7.03
N LEU A 106 -13.23 -30.86 8.28
CA LEU A 106 -13.74 -31.83 9.25
C LEU A 106 -15.13 -31.46 9.80
N GLU A 107 -15.42 -30.16 9.98
CA GLU A 107 -16.77 -29.71 10.31
C GLU A 107 -17.77 -30.03 9.20
N GLU A 108 -17.36 -29.82 7.93
CA GLU A 108 -18.19 -30.15 6.77
C GLU A 108 -18.30 -31.67 6.55
N GLN A 109 -17.21 -32.41 6.76
CA GLN A 109 -17.10 -33.84 6.51
C GLN A 109 -16.38 -34.58 7.65
N PRO A 110 -17.09 -34.97 8.72
CA PRO A 110 -16.48 -35.62 9.89
C PRO A 110 -15.78 -36.95 9.59
N GLY A 111 -16.17 -37.61 8.49
CA GLY A 111 -15.59 -38.88 8.03
C GLY A 111 -14.36 -38.73 7.12
N LEU A 112 -13.86 -37.52 6.88
CA LEU A 112 -12.79 -37.24 5.92
C LEU A 112 -11.48 -38.02 6.18
N LEU A 113 -11.23 -38.39 7.45
CA LEU A 113 -9.99 -39.02 7.88
C LEU A 113 -10.08 -40.55 8.07
N CYS A 114 -11.27 -41.14 7.88
CA CYS A 114 -11.51 -42.55 8.18
C CYS A 114 -10.59 -43.51 7.40
N ASP A 115 -10.27 -43.18 6.15
CA ASP A 115 -9.47 -43.97 5.24
C ASP A 115 -8.06 -43.39 5.00
N LYS A 116 -7.70 -42.32 5.71
CA LYS A 116 -6.44 -41.60 5.50
C LYS A 116 -5.41 -41.99 6.54
N ARG A 117 -4.14 -41.94 6.13
CA ARG A 117 -2.98 -42.12 7.02
C ARG A 117 -2.49 -40.76 7.53
N ALA A 118 -1.78 -40.75 8.66
CA ALA A 118 -1.15 -39.53 9.21
C ALA A 118 -0.34 -38.74 8.17
N ALA A 119 0.42 -39.43 7.32
CA ALA A 119 1.19 -38.79 6.25
C ALA A 119 0.32 -38.05 5.23
N TRP A 120 -0.86 -38.59 4.90
CA TRP A 120 -1.80 -37.91 3.99
C TRP A 120 -2.29 -36.61 4.60
N VAL A 121 -2.59 -36.61 5.91
CA VAL A 121 -3.02 -35.41 6.64
C VAL A 121 -1.92 -34.36 6.64
N GLY A 122 -0.67 -34.74 6.92
CA GLY A 122 0.47 -33.82 6.86
C GLY A 122 0.65 -33.19 5.47
N ILE A 123 0.54 -33.99 4.41
CA ILE A 123 0.59 -33.50 3.02
C ILE A 123 -0.59 -32.56 2.73
N TRP A 124 -1.79 -32.90 3.19
CA TRP A 124 -2.99 -32.11 2.98
C TRP A 124 -2.91 -30.75 3.69
N ILE A 125 -2.43 -30.70 4.93
CA ILE A 125 -2.16 -29.47 5.69
C ILE A 125 -1.16 -28.60 4.91
N ALA A 126 -0.07 -29.19 4.45
CA ALA A 126 0.93 -28.47 3.67
C ALA A 126 0.34 -27.85 2.40
N PHE A 127 -0.44 -28.59 1.61
CA PHE A 127 -1.03 -28.06 0.38
C PHE A 127 -2.12 -27.02 0.62
N SER A 128 -2.99 -27.25 1.60
CA SER A 128 -4.10 -26.34 1.92
C SER A 128 -3.60 -25.00 2.48
N GLY A 129 -2.51 -25.00 3.27
CA GLY A 129 -1.86 -23.77 3.73
C GLY A 129 -1.00 -23.08 2.65
N SER A 130 -0.42 -23.86 1.74
CA SER A 130 0.60 -23.35 0.81
C SER A 130 0.11 -22.35 -0.22
N ARG A 131 -1.16 -22.40 -0.67
CA ARG A 131 -1.64 -21.47 -1.72
C ARG A 131 -1.52 -20.00 -1.32
N ARG A 132 -1.71 -19.68 -0.03
CA ARG A 132 -1.62 -18.31 0.49
C ARG A 132 -0.23 -18.00 1.05
N ALA A 133 0.44 -18.99 1.63
CA ALA A 133 1.81 -18.83 2.14
C ALA A 133 2.84 -18.61 1.02
N LEU A 134 2.72 -19.30 -0.13
CA LEU A 134 3.60 -19.08 -1.29
C LEU A 134 3.49 -17.66 -1.85
N TRP A 135 2.28 -17.07 -1.82
CA TRP A 135 2.07 -15.67 -2.20
C TRP A 135 2.80 -14.73 -1.24
N LYS A 136 2.69 -14.95 0.07
CA LYS A 136 3.41 -14.16 1.10
C LYS A 136 4.93 -14.36 1.04
N HIS A 137 5.41 -15.58 0.83
CA HIS A 137 6.83 -15.88 0.67
C HIS A 137 7.39 -15.21 -0.58
N LYS A 138 6.72 -15.34 -1.73
CA LYS A 138 7.11 -14.62 -2.95
C LYS A 138 7.10 -13.11 -2.75
N ALA A 139 6.13 -12.56 -2.03
CA ALA A 139 6.11 -11.13 -1.71
C ALA A 139 7.25 -10.69 -0.77
N ARG A 140 7.72 -11.56 0.13
CA ARG A 140 8.84 -11.29 1.06
C ARG A 140 10.22 -11.53 0.45
N CYS A 141 10.34 -12.45 -0.50
CA CYS A 141 11.60 -12.88 -1.10
C CYS A 141 11.93 -12.17 -2.42
N VAL A 142 11.15 -11.18 -2.84
CA VAL A 142 11.62 -10.23 -3.88
C VAL A 142 12.67 -9.33 -3.22
N PRO A 143 13.93 -9.31 -3.70
CA PRO A 143 14.92 -8.34 -3.24
C PRO A 143 14.35 -6.92 -3.37
N LEU A 144 14.48 -6.12 -2.32
CA LEU A 144 14.01 -4.72 -2.28
C LEU A 144 14.57 -3.85 -3.42
N ASP A 145 15.64 -4.31 -4.07
CA ASP A 145 16.34 -3.61 -5.15
C ASP A 145 15.81 -3.91 -6.58
N GLU A 146 14.93 -4.89 -6.77
CA GLU A 146 14.46 -5.27 -8.12
C GLU A 146 13.00 -4.85 -8.36
N ALA A 147 12.81 -3.54 -8.61
CA ALA A 147 11.53 -2.90 -8.89
C ALA A 147 10.81 -3.37 -10.19
N TYR A 148 11.32 -4.36 -10.91
CA TYR A 148 11.04 -4.50 -12.35
C TYR A 148 10.48 -5.82 -12.87
N HIS A 149 10.13 -6.79 -12.02
CA HIS A 149 9.62 -8.07 -12.52
C HIS A 149 8.10 -8.21 -12.66
N TYR A 150 7.30 -7.18 -12.36
CA TYR A 150 5.84 -7.26 -12.55
C TYR A 150 5.28 -6.01 -13.23
N GLY A 151 4.94 -6.16 -14.51
CA GLY A 151 4.24 -5.16 -15.30
C GLY A 151 2.78 -5.00 -14.88
N GLY A 152 2.30 -3.75 -14.89
CA GLY A 152 0.95 -3.40 -15.33
C GLY A 152 -0.21 -3.52 -14.34
N ASN A 153 -0.04 -4.06 -13.15
CA ASN A 153 -1.03 -3.98 -12.07
C ASN A 153 -0.32 -4.21 -10.73
N ARG A 154 0.04 -3.12 -10.04
CA ARG A 154 0.41 -3.24 -8.64
C ARG A 154 -0.86 -3.53 -7.84
N PRO A 155 -0.99 -4.66 -7.11
CA PRO A 155 -1.64 -4.56 -5.82
C PRO A 155 -0.73 -3.63 -5.00
N GLU A 156 -1.26 -2.54 -4.48
CA GLU A 156 -0.47 -1.60 -3.68
C GLU A 156 0.32 -2.36 -2.60
N ARG A 157 1.53 -1.87 -2.28
CA ARG A 157 2.49 -2.49 -1.34
C ARG A 157 1.94 -2.64 0.10
N TRP A 158 0.75 -2.13 0.37
CA TRP A 158 0.12 -2.01 1.68
C TRP A 158 -1.19 -2.80 1.66
N ALA A 159 -1.73 -3.17 2.83
CA ALA A 159 -3.08 -3.73 2.85
C ALA A 159 -4.02 -2.75 2.12
N GLY A 160 -4.84 -3.19 1.17
CA GLY A 160 -5.64 -2.26 0.34
C GLY A 160 -6.62 -1.36 1.11
N PHE A 161 -6.73 -1.50 2.44
CA PHE A 161 -7.36 -0.48 3.28
C PHE A 161 -6.48 0.77 3.42
N ALA A 162 -5.16 0.62 3.55
CA ALA A 162 -4.21 1.71 3.72
C ALA A 162 -4.19 2.59 2.49
N THR A 163 -4.14 2.02 1.29
CA THR A 163 -4.23 2.85 0.08
C THR A 163 -5.54 3.60 -0.01
N ARG A 164 -6.67 2.98 0.32
CA ARG A 164 -7.96 3.69 0.36
C ARG A 164 -7.98 4.80 1.42
N VAL A 165 -7.20 4.66 2.49
CA VAL A 165 -7.04 5.70 3.52
C VAL A 165 -6.16 6.82 2.98
N ASP A 166 -5.04 6.50 2.32
CA ASP A 166 -4.14 7.48 1.71
C ASP A 166 -4.85 8.24 0.59
N GLU A 167 -5.50 7.55 -0.36
CA GLU A 167 -6.32 8.16 -1.41
C GLU A 167 -7.40 9.08 -0.84
N ARG A 168 -8.00 8.71 0.31
CA ARG A 168 -8.99 9.54 0.98
C ARG A 168 -8.36 10.79 1.61
N ILE A 169 -7.19 10.65 2.25
CA ILE A 169 -6.45 11.76 2.84
C ILE A 169 -6.01 12.73 1.74
N ASP A 170 -5.45 12.22 0.64
CA ASP A 170 -5.03 13.02 -0.50
C ASP A 170 -6.21 13.77 -1.12
N PHE A 171 -7.35 13.08 -1.29
CA PHE A 171 -8.58 13.72 -1.75
C PHE A 171 -9.07 14.79 -0.78
N GLU A 172 -9.02 14.56 0.54
CA GLU A 172 -9.43 15.55 1.54
C GLU A 172 -8.55 16.80 1.53
N LEU A 173 -7.23 16.62 1.43
CA LEU A 173 -6.27 17.73 1.30
C LEU A 173 -6.51 18.52 0.03
N LEU A 174 -6.70 17.84 -1.10
CA LEU A 174 -7.02 18.43 -2.40
C LEU A 174 -8.32 19.26 -2.32
N MET A 175 -9.37 18.69 -1.72
CA MET A 175 -10.65 19.36 -1.57
C MET A 175 -10.57 20.59 -0.68
N ASN A 176 -9.82 20.53 0.42
CA ASN A 176 -9.58 21.66 1.30
C ASN A 176 -8.79 22.78 0.59
N ALA A 177 -7.75 22.43 -0.17
CA ALA A 177 -6.98 23.40 -0.94
C ALA A 177 -7.85 24.13 -1.99
N LEU A 178 -8.72 23.39 -2.70
CA LEU A 178 -9.66 23.99 -3.64
C LEU A 178 -10.74 24.84 -2.96
N ALA A 179 -11.28 24.38 -1.83
CA ALA A 179 -12.26 25.15 -1.07
C ALA A 179 -11.67 26.49 -0.60
N GLN A 180 -10.43 26.50 -0.10
CA GLN A 180 -9.71 27.73 0.26
C GLN A 180 -9.44 28.62 -0.95
N ARG A 181 -9.04 28.03 -2.09
CA ARG A 181 -8.84 28.75 -3.36
C ARG A 181 -10.13 29.44 -3.86
N TYR A 182 -11.29 28.88 -3.51
CA TYR A 182 -12.60 29.37 -3.95
C TYR A 182 -13.40 30.10 -2.85
N ASP A 183 -12.81 30.45 -1.71
CA ASP A 183 -13.51 31.11 -0.59
C ASP A 183 -14.24 32.41 -1.01
N GLY A 184 -13.76 33.07 -2.07
CA GLY A 184 -14.40 34.26 -2.67
C GLY A 184 -15.30 34.00 -3.89
N ASP A 185 -15.46 32.74 -4.33
CA ASP A 185 -16.20 32.38 -5.56
C ASP A 185 -17.23 31.27 -5.29
N PRO A 186 -18.45 31.64 -4.85
CA PRO A 186 -19.48 30.65 -4.50
C PRO A 186 -19.91 29.80 -5.69
N LEU A 187 -19.79 30.31 -6.92
CA LEU A 187 -20.12 29.57 -8.14
C LEU A 187 -19.16 28.38 -8.33
N LYS A 188 -17.86 28.60 -8.08
CA LYS A 188 -16.86 27.52 -8.12
C LYS A 188 -17.04 26.53 -6.97
N LEU A 189 -17.46 26.97 -5.78
CA LEU A 189 -17.81 26.07 -4.68
C LEU A 189 -19.02 25.17 -5.03
N PHE A 190 -20.08 25.72 -5.63
CA PHE A 190 -21.20 24.91 -6.12
C PHE A 190 -20.79 23.97 -7.25
N ALA A 191 -19.90 24.42 -8.15
CA ALA A 191 -19.36 23.58 -9.20
C ALA A 191 -18.53 22.41 -8.62
N LEU A 192 -17.66 22.68 -7.64
CA LEU A 192 -16.88 21.68 -6.91
C LEU A 192 -17.78 20.67 -6.18
N TYR A 193 -18.79 21.15 -5.48
CA TYR A 193 -19.80 20.31 -4.82
C TYR A 193 -20.51 19.40 -5.82
N SER A 194 -20.90 19.93 -6.99
CA SER A 194 -21.57 19.15 -8.04
C SER A 194 -20.68 18.11 -8.72
N LEU A 195 -19.36 18.23 -8.62
CA LEU A 195 -18.40 17.27 -9.19
C LEU A 195 -18.09 16.14 -8.24
N THR A 196 -18.08 16.42 -6.94
CA THR A 196 -17.62 15.49 -5.90
C THR A 196 -18.76 14.76 -5.18
N THR A 197 -20.00 15.20 -5.40
CA THR A 197 -21.19 14.54 -4.88
C THR A 197 -22.08 14.01 -6.00
N SER A 198 -23.02 13.14 -5.63
CA SER A 198 -24.01 12.55 -6.55
C SER A 198 -25.25 13.44 -6.77
N VAL A 199 -25.19 14.72 -6.41
CA VAL A 199 -26.31 15.66 -6.54
C VAL A 199 -26.62 15.95 -8.01
N LYS A 200 -27.92 16.00 -8.34
CA LYS A 200 -28.35 16.29 -9.72
C LYS A 200 -28.08 17.76 -10.04
N MET A 201 -27.58 18.01 -11.25
CA MET A 201 -27.31 19.38 -11.74
C MET A 201 -28.50 20.33 -11.59
N LYS A 202 -29.73 19.84 -11.76
CA LYS A 202 -30.95 20.67 -11.62
C LYS A 202 -31.09 21.26 -10.22
N ASP A 203 -30.72 20.50 -9.19
CA ASP A 203 -30.85 20.91 -7.78
C ASP A 203 -29.74 21.89 -7.40
N VAL A 204 -28.53 21.70 -7.94
CA VAL A 204 -27.43 22.66 -7.75
C VAL A 204 -27.77 24.00 -8.41
N LEU A 205 -28.35 23.98 -9.62
CA LEU A 205 -28.75 25.20 -10.32
C LEU A 205 -29.86 25.97 -9.58
N SER A 206 -30.83 25.26 -8.98
CA SER A 206 -31.91 25.91 -8.23
C SER A 206 -31.41 26.57 -6.94
N VAL A 207 -30.46 25.94 -6.25
CA VAL A 207 -29.85 26.47 -5.02
C VAL A 207 -28.88 27.63 -5.34
N ALA A 208 -28.07 27.48 -6.38
CA ALA A 208 -27.06 28.48 -6.75
C ALA A 208 -27.65 29.70 -7.49
N GLY A 209 -28.89 29.61 -8.00
CA GLY A 209 -29.56 30.71 -8.68
C GLY A 209 -28.91 31.13 -10.01
N VAL A 210 -28.17 30.23 -10.65
CA VAL A 210 -27.37 30.50 -11.86
C VAL A 210 -27.86 29.76 -13.08
N GLN A 211 -27.50 30.30 -14.26
CA GLN A 211 -27.81 29.64 -15.52
C GLN A 211 -26.94 28.41 -15.76
N LYS A 212 -27.49 27.43 -16.47
CA LYS A 212 -26.79 26.18 -16.80
C LYS A 212 -25.41 26.40 -17.44
N ASN A 213 -25.29 27.38 -18.34
CA ASN A 213 -24.04 27.63 -19.07
C ASN A 213 -22.92 28.09 -18.14
N GLN A 214 -23.22 28.99 -17.19
CA GLN A 214 -22.27 29.48 -16.19
C GLN A 214 -21.78 28.35 -15.28
N MET A 215 -22.68 27.44 -14.89
CA MET A 215 -22.33 26.27 -14.09
C MET A 215 -21.46 25.26 -14.86
N VAL A 216 -21.73 25.07 -16.15
CA VAL A 216 -20.91 24.19 -17.01
C VAL A 216 -19.50 24.75 -17.16
N GLU A 217 -19.37 26.06 -17.38
CA GLU A 217 -18.08 26.75 -17.46
C GLU A 217 -17.32 26.65 -16.13
N ALA A 218 -17.98 26.97 -15.01
CA ALA A 218 -17.39 26.82 -13.67
C ALA A 218 -16.93 25.39 -13.40
N ARG A 219 -17.71 24.35 -13.76
CA ARG A 219 -17.27 22.95 -13.64
C ARG A 219 -16.08 22.63 -14.52
N SER A 220 -15.97 23.22 -15.71
CA SER A 220 -14.81 23.00 -16.57
C SER A 220 -13.54 23.61 -15.98
N THR A 221 -13.64 24.81 -15.39
CA THR A 221 -12.55 25.45 -14.65
C THR A 221 -12.14 24.63 -13.45
N VAL A 222 -13.09 24.20 -12.61
CA VAL A 222 -12.79 23.37 -11.42
C VAL A 222 -12.16 22.03 -11.81
N LYS A 223 -12.59 21.42 -12.92
CA LYS A 223 -11.95 20.20 -13.46
C LYS A 223 -10.51 20.44 -13.92
N ALA A 224 -10.22 21.60 -14.50
CA ALA A 224 -8.88 21.97 -14.90
C ALA A 224 -7.99 22.17 -13.67
N ASP A 225 -8.48 22.89 -12.66
CA ASP A 225 -7.77 23.12 -11.39
C ASP A 225 -7.52 21.80 -10.63
N LEU A 226 -8.50 20.88 -10.61
CA LEU A 226 -8.33 19.52 -10.06
C LEU A 226 -7.23 18.74 -10.77
N ARG A 227 -7.21 18.81 -12.11
CA ARG A 227 -6.20 18.13 -12.91
C ARG A 227 -4.82 18.74 -12.70
N GLU A 228 -4.72 20.06 -12.65
CA GLU A 228 -3.48 20.79 -12.36
C GLU A 228 -2.86 20.29 -11.04
N LEU A 229 -3.66 20.27 -9.97
CA LEU A 229 -3.19 19.84 -8.65
C LEU A 229 -2.81 18.35 -8.59
N LEU A 230 -3.52 17.48 -9.32
CA LEU A 230 -3.19 16.05 -9.41
C LEU A 230 -1.98 15.76 -10.31
N GLU A 231 -1.73 16.58 -11.33
CA GLU A 231 -0.60 16.43 -12.26
C GLU A 231 0.70 17.04 -11.73
N ASP A 232 0.64 18.00 -10.80
CA ASP A 232 1.83 18.57 -10.18
C ASP A 232 2.59 17.54 -9.30
N ASP A 233 1.90 16.54 -8.76
CA ASP A 233 2.54 15.41 -8.06
C ASP A 233 3.23 14.42 -9.02
N GLU A 234 2.80 14.33 -10.29
CA GLU A 234 3.42 13.43 -11.29
C GLU A 234 4.60 14.07 -12.05
N LYS A 235 4.75 15.40 -12.01
CA LYS A 235 5.77 16.10 -12.81
C LYS A 235 7.18 16.07 -12.23
N ASP A 236 7.35 15.78 -10.94
CA ASP A 236 8.68 15.79 -10.31
C ASP A 236 9.42 14.43 -10.37
N ASP A 237 8.75 13.36 -10.83
CA ASP A 237 9.31 11.99 -10.87
C ASP A 237 9.87 11.58 -12.24
N THR A 238 10.18 12.55 -13.13
CA THR A 238 11.21 12.32 -14.17
C THR A 238 12.61 12.64 -13.62
N SER A 239 12.86 12.15 -12.41
CA SER A 239 14.15 12.19 -11.74
C SER A 239 15.21 11.48 -12.60
N GLU A 240 16.49 11.75 -12.35
CA GLU A 240 17.63 11.11 -13.05
C GLU A 240 17.51 9.57 -13.11
N GLU A 241 16.72 8.96 -12.22
CA GLU A 241 16.46 7.52 -12.15
C GLU A 241 15.83 6.96 -13.43
N PHE A 242 14.90 7.67 -14.07
CA PHE A 242 14.13 7.15 -15.21
C PHE A 242 14.99 6.75 -16.42
N TRP A 243 15.88 7.64 -16.87
CA TRP A 243 16.75 7.34 -18.02
C TRP A 243 17.91 6.43 -17.63
N THR A 244 18.40 6.52 -16.38
CA THR A 244 19.44 5.58 -15.92
C THR A 244 18.94 4.14 -15.87
N ASP A 245 17.66 3.93 -15.56
CA ASP A 245 17.10 2.58 -15.54
C ASP A 245 16.82 2.05 -16.95
N LEU A 246 16.43 2.91 -17.89
CA LEU A 246 16.35 2.54 -19.31
C LEU A 246 17.71 2.12 -19.88
N LEU A 247 18.79 2.82 -19.49
CA LEU A 247 20.16 2.44 -19.86
C LEU A 247 20.59 1.10 -19.26
N LYS A 248 20.28 0.83 -17.99
CA LYS A 248 20.58 -0.46 -17.35
C LYS A 248 19.86 -1.63 -18.02
N ARG A 249 18.68 -1.39 -18.60
CA ARG A 249 17.90 -2.39 -19.37
C ARG A 249 18.41 -2.60 -20.79
N GLY A 250 19.37 -1.78 -21.25
CA GLY A 250 19.84 -1.79 -22.64
C GLY A 250 18.83 -1.23 -23.64
N GLU A 251 17.82 -0.50 -23.16
CA GLU A 251 16.83 0.14 -24.01
C GLU A 251 17.35 1.51 -24.48
N ASN A 252 16.97 1.93 -25.69
CA ASN A 252 17.29 3.26 -26.25
C ASN A 252 18.80 3.60 -26.28
N LEU A 253 19.65 2.60 -26.52
CA LEU A 253 21.10 2.77 -26.70
C LEU A 253 21.46 3.76 -27.82
N GLU A 254 20.57 3.99 -28.78
CA GLU A 254 20.74 5.04 -29.80
C GLU A 254 20.94 6.44 -29.19
N CYS A 255 20.31 6.73 -28.05
CA CYS A 255 20.49 8.01 -27.36
C CYS A 255 21.93 8.13 -26.84
N VAL A 256 22.51 7.03 -26.34
CA VAL A 256 23.92 6.98 -25.93
C VAL A 256 24.83 7.17 -27.14
N THR A 257 24.55 6.48 -28.25
CA THR A 257 25.35 6.60 -29.47
C THR A 257 25.37 8.04 -30.00
N ARG A 258 24.21 8.72 -30.04
CA ARG A 258 24.13 10.12 -30.46
C ARG A 258 24.87 11.08 -29.52
N VAL A 259 24.81 10.84 -28.21
CA VAL A 259 25.59 11.61 -27.24
C VAL A 259 27.09 11.33 -27.42
N ALA A 260 27.48 10.07 -27.62
CA ALA A 260 28.86 9.66 -27.88
C ALA A 260 29.42 10.32 -29.15
N GLU A 261 28.64 10.36 -30.23
CA GLU A 261 29.00 11.05 -31.47
C GLU A 261 29.28 12.54 -31.25
N ARG A 262 28.49 13.21 -30.40
CA ARG A 262 28.69 14.63 -30.08
C ARG A 262 29.91 14.91 -29.21
N VAL A 263 30.31 13.96 -28.37
CA VAL A 263 31.42 14.13 -27.43
C VAL A 263 32.69 13.38 -27.82
N MET A 264 32.72 12.83 -29.05
CA MET A 264 33.79 11.95 -29.52
C MET A 264 35.17 12.62 -29.49
N ASP A 265 35.23 13.92 -29.81
CA ASP A 265 36.47 14.70 -29.82
C ASP A 265 36.93 15.13 -28.42
N ASN A 266 36.11 14.92 -27.39
CA ASN A 266 36.43 15.29 -26.02
C ASN A 266 36.57 14.04 -25.13
N GLN A 267 37.82 13.60 -24.98
CA GLN A 267 38.18 12.43 -24.18
C GLN A 267 37.64 12.48 -22.73
N SER A 268 37.54 13.67 -22.12
CA SER A 268 37.04 13.80 -20.73
C SER A 268 35.54 13.58 -20.65
N LEU A 269 34.78 14.10 -21.62
CA LEU A 269 33.34 13.86 -21.73
C LEU A 269 33.01 12.43 -22.14
N LEU A 270 33.86 11.80 -22.97
CA LEU A 270 33.69 10.40 -23.36
C LEU A 270 33.93 9.46 -22.17
N LEU A 271 34.91 9.75 -21.33
CA LEU A 271 35.13 9.04 -20.06
C LEU A 271 33.99 9.28 -19.07
N ALA A 272 33.45 10.50 -19.00
CA ALA A 272 32.27 10.79 -18.20
C ALA A 272 31.03 10.02 -18.70
N LEU A 273 30.86 9.91 -20.01
CA LEU A 273 29.81 9.10 -20.63
C LEU A 273 29.97 7.63 -20.28
N TYR A 274 31.17 7.09 -20.38
CA TYR A 274 31.47 5.74 -19.94
C TYR A 274 31.11 5.51 -18.46
N ILE A 275 31.47 6.43 -17.56
CA ILE A 275 31.13 6.34 -16.13
C ILE A 275 29.60 6.41 -15.89
N VAL A 276 28.86 7.15 -16.71
CA VAL A 276 27.41 7.31 -16.55
C VAL A 276 26.65 6.11 -17.09
N THR A 277 27.12 5.51 -18.19
CA THR A 277 26.44 4.39 -18.86
C THR A 277 26.89 3.04 -18.35
N THR A 278 28.04 2.96 -17.70
CA THR A 278 28.54 1.75 -17.05
C THR A 278 28.48 1.89 -15.53
N SER A 279 28.39 0.78 -14.80
CA SER A 279 28.46 0.76 -13.33
C SER A 279 29.87 1.05 -12.79
N ALA A 280 30.78 1.59 -13.61
CA ALA A 280 32.15 1.87 -13.22
C ALA A 280 32.23 2.96 -12.16
N LYS A 281 33.01 2.72 -11.10
CA LYS A 281 33.20 3.72 -10.05
C LYS A 281 34.11 4.84 -10.56
N ARG A 282 33.70 6.08 -10.32
CA ARG A 282 34.49 7.28 -10.69
C ARG A 282 35.94 7.25 -10.20
N ARG A 283 36.19 6.68 -9.02
CA ARG A 283 37.53 6.58 -8.44
C ARG A 283 38.45 5.68 -9.28
N ASP A 284 37.91 4.58 -9.79
CA ASP A 284 38.67 3.57 -10.53
C ASP A 284 39.06 4.12 -11.91
N VAL A 285 38.13 4.79 -12.57
CA VAL A 285 38.39 5.46 -13.86
C VAL A 285 39.36 6.63 -13.70
N ALA A 286 39.20 7.45 -12.67
CA ALA A 286 40.14 8.55 -12.41
C ALA A 286 41.57 8.06 -12.14
N ALA A 287 41.72 6.94 -11.43
CA ALA A 287 43.01 6.31 -11.17
C ALA A 287 43.65 5.75 -12.45
N LEU A 288 42.86 5.11 -13.33
CA LEU A 288 43.34 4.55 -14.59
C LEU A 288 43.86 5.62 -15.56
N PHE A 289 43.24 6.80 -15.59
CA PHE A 289 43.58 7.86 -16.55
C PHE A 289 44.39 9.02 -15.95
N SER A 290 44.75 8.98 -14.66
CA SER A 290 45.49 10.04 -13.96
C SER A 290 44.82 11.43 -14.02
N ILE A 291 43.49 11.48 -14.00
CA ILE A 291 42.71 12.73 -14.10
C ILE A 291 42.18 13.13 -12.71
N PRO A 292 42.24 14.42 -12.32
CA PRO A 292 41.70 14.87 -11.04
C PRO A 292 40.18 14.70 -10.93
N LEU A 293 39.72 14.09 -9.84
CA LEU A 293 38.30 13.76 -9.57
C LEU A 293 37.32 14.94 -9.63
N THR A 294 37.81 16.17 -9.44
CA THR A 294 37.01 17.39 -9.46
C THR A 294 36.51 17.74 -10.86
N LYS A 295 37.30 17.47 -11.91
CA LYS A 295 36.90 17.71 -13.30
C LYS A 295 35.74 16.80 -13.74
N PHE A 296 35.77 15.54 -13.30
CA PHE A 296 34.71 14.57 -13.64
C PHE A 296 33.32 14.94 -13.11
N ARG A 297 33.20 15.74 -12.04
CA ARG A 297 31.87 16.10 -11.52
C ARG A 297 31.09 16.96 -12.51
N THR A 298 31.74 17.96 -13.09
CA THR A 298 31.11 18.86 -14.07
C THR A 298 30.83 18.12 -15.38
N GLU A 299 31.77 17.29 -15.81
CA GLU A 299 31.64 16.50 -17.05
C GLU A 299 30.54 15.44 -16.94
N ILE A 300 30.39 14.77 -15.79
CA ILE A 300 29.29 13.82 -15.53
C ILE A 300 27.93 14.53 -15.50
N ALA A 301 27.83 15.69 -14.85
CA ALA A 301 26.60 16.47 -14.83
C ALA A 301 26.19 16.91 -16.24
N GLN A 302 27.16 17.37 -17.04
CA GLN A 302 26.95 17.75 -18.42
C GLN A 302 26.46 16.58 -19.28
N ILE A 303 27.08 15.40 -19.16
CA ILE A 303 26.64 14.20 -19.88
C ILE A 303 25.24 13.77 -19.46
N LYS A 304 24.92 13.78 -18.16
CA LYS A 304 23.58 13.46 -17.66
C LYS A 304 22.52 14.38 -18.28
N MET A 305 22.80 15.68 -18.35
CA MET A 305 21.91 16.64 -19.03
C MET A 305 21.75 16.33 -20.52
N MET A 306 22.84 16.03 -21.23
CA MET A 306 22.81 15.70 -22.66
C MET A 306 22.00 14.42 -22.94
N LEU A 307 22.17 13.39 -22.10
CA LEU A 307 21.38 12.16 -22.18
C LEU A 307 19.90 12.46 -21.92
N ALA A 308 19.58 13.14 -20.81
CA ALA A 308 18.19 13.51 -20.50
C ALA A 308 17.52 14.31 -21.62
N GLU A 309 18.26 15.20 -22.30
CA GLU A 309 17.76 15.94 -23.45
C GLU A 309 17.48 15.04 -24.67
N GLU A 310 18.42 14.18 -25.06
CA GLU A 310 18.24 13.28 -26.20
C GLU A 310 17.09 12.31 -25.98
N PHE A 311 16.97 11.78 -24.78
CA PHE A 311 15.90 10.90 -24.40
C PHE A 311 14.51 11.58 -24.41
N ARG A 312 14.42 12.86 -24.01
CA ARG A 312 13.19 13.67 -24.20
C ARG A 312 12.85 13.86 -25.68
N ARG A 313 13.86 14.00 -26.55
CA ARG A 313 13.65 14.17 -28.00
C ARG A 313 13.12 12.89 -28.64
N THR A 314 13.60 11.71 -28.23
CA THR A 314 13.07 10.43 -28.71
C THR A 314 11.64 10.19 -28.26
N LYS A 315 11.27 10.55 -27.03
CA LYS A 315 9.88 10.41 -26.52
C LYS A 315 8.86 11.28 -27.26
N ARG A 316 9.31 12.38 -27.89
CA ARG A 316 8.44 13.30 -28.66
C ARG A 316 8.26 12.90 -30.14
N ARG A 317 9.03 11.95 -30.63
CA ARG A 317 8.92 11.42 -32.00
C ARG A 317 8.04 10.18 -32.01
#